data_AF-A0A9E4LMK8-F1
#
_entry.id   AF-A0A9E4LMK8-F1
#
_cell.length_a   1.000
_cell.length_b   1.000
_cell.length_c   1.000
_cell.angle_alpha   90.00
_cell.angle_beta   90.00
_cell.angle_gamma   90.00
#
_symmetry.space_group_name_H-M   'P 1'
#
loop_
_entity.id
_entity.type
_entity.pdbx_description
1 polymer ?
#
loop_
_entity_poly.entity_id
_entity_poly.type
_entity_poly.pdbx_seq_one_letter_code
_entity_poly.pdbx_strand_id
1 'polypeptide(L)'
;MSDAACRPARPDSDSEAVVPIERHSLLSDQRTAAIVTPDARVVWLCEPRIDSPPLLAELLGGPDAGFFSVRPLEAGGDPAQRYVGHSMVLETSWDAMSVIDYLDCSEGLPTEPAGRSRLVRVLSGTGKALVEFTPSPGPGNRQLECSASGIEVRGGDTRLARLRSPGLDWRIESHRGDDIVRTEVDLSTGAVVLELLCGTGAGEYASSEPERRSATIEHWRGWMDGLDLPPLQTDLVRRSALVLKALCHGPTGAIIAAPTTSLPQDLGGSRNWDYRYCWMRDASMAAAALVRLGSIDEAMDLLDWLLRLIDRGGAELDHLAPI
;
A
#
# COMPACT_ATOMS: atom_id res chain seq x y z
N MET A 1 2.51 -48.38 -32.42
CA MET A 1 2.09 -46.98 -32.61
C MET A 1 2.17 -46.33 -31.24
N SER A 2 3.20 -45.50 -31.05
CA SER A 2 3.58 -44.91 -29.76
C SER A 2 2.91 -43.56 -29.64
N ASP A 3 2.02 -43.40 -28.65
CA ASP A 3 1.36 -42.14 -28.33
C ASP A 3 2.32 -41.29 -27.49
N ALA A 4 3.00 -40.35 -28.15
CA ALA A 4 3.81 -39.35 -27.49
C ALA A 4 2.88 -38.27 -26.90
N ALA A 5 2.58 -38.39 -25.61
CA ALA A 5 1.89 -37.35 -24.88
C ALA A 5 2.71 -36.05 -24.92
N CYS A 6 2.18 -35.04 -25.60
CA CYS A 6 2.70 -33.69 -25.63
C CYS A 6 2.71 -33.14 -24.20
N ARG A 7 3.90 -33.05 -23.59
CA ARG A 7 4.09 -32.30 -22.34
C ARG A 7 3.90 -30.82 -22.66
N PRO A 8 3.17 -30.04 -21.83
CA PRO A 8 3.12 -28.60 -22.03
C PRO A 8 4.54 -28.03 -21.93
N ALA A 9 4.89 -27.20 -22.92
CA ALA A 9 6.16 -26.48 -22.93
C ALA A 9 6.30 -25.66 -21.65
N ARG A 10 7.50 -25.66 -21.05
CA ARG A 10 7.84 -24.68 -20.02
C ARG A 10 7.70 -23.29 -20.66
N PRO A 11 7.06 -22.32 -19.98
CA PRO A 11 7.02 -20.95 -20.50
C PRO A 11 8.45 -20.42 -20.63
N ASP A 12 8.71 -19.77 -21.75
CA ASP A 12 9.97 -19.12 -22.09
C ASP A 12 10.40 -18.14 -20.98
N SER A 13 11.70 -18.11 -20.69
CA SER A 13 12.32 -17.43 -19.55
C SER A 13 12.44 -15.90 -19.67
N ASP A 14 11.62 -15.25 -20.51
CA ASP A 14 11.71 -13.80 -20.80
C ASP A 14 10.35 -13.06 -20.70
N SER A 15 9.30 -13.67 -20.14
CA SER A 15 8.18 -12.91 -19.57
C SER A 15 8.44 -12.69 -18.09
N GLU A 16 8.53 -11.44 -17.62
CA GLU A 16 8.39 -11.16 -16.19
C GLU A 16 7.09 -11.83 -15.72
N ALA A 17 7.22 -12.91 -14.96
CA ALA A 17 6.08 -13.66 -14.51
C ALA A 17 5.28 -12.76 -13.56
N VAL A 18 4.04 -12.44 -13.94
CA VAL A 18 3.12 -11.68 -13.10
C VAL A 18 3.07 -12.33 -11.72
N VAL A 19 3.31 -11.53 -10.67
CA VAL A 19 3.26 -12.02 -9.29
C VAL A 19 1.82 -12.46 -8.98
N PRO A 20 1.59 -13.70 -8.52
CA PRO A 20 0.26 -14.15 -8.13
C PRO A 20 -0.33 -13.27 -7.02
N ILE A 21 -1.64 -13.04 -7.05
CA ILE A 21 -2.30 -12.12 -6.12
C ILE A 21 -2.10 -12.52 -4.65
N GLU A 22 -2.09 -13.82 -4.36
CA GLU A 22 -1.89 -14.39 -3.03
C GLU A 22 -0.49 -14.16 -2.45
N ARG A 23 0.47 -13.73 -3.28
CA ARG A 23 1.83 -13.39 -2.85
C ARG A 23 2.02 -11.91 -2.53
N HIS A 24 1.00 -11.08 -2.73
CA HIS A 24 1.07 -9.68 -2.38
C HIS A 24 0.73 -9.42 -0.92
N SER A 25 1.34 -8.39 -0.36
CA SER A 25 1.09 -7.87 0.98
C SER A 25 0.39 -6.52 0.92
N LEU A 26 -0.47 -6.28 1.90
CA LEU A 26 -1.23 -5.05 2.10
C LEU A 26 -0.59 -4.18 3.19
N LEU A 27 -0.42 -2.89 2.91
CA LEU A 27 -0.21 -1.84 3.90
C LEU A 27 -1.47 -0.98 3.99
N SER A 28 -1.77 -0.43 5.16
CA SER A 28 -2.90 0.50 5.34
C SER A 28 -2.61 1.45 6.51
N ASP A 29 -3.07 2.69 6.39
CA ASP A 29 -3.25 3.64 7.50
C ASP A 29 -4.74 3.96 7.76
N GLN A 30 -5.64 3.13 7.21
CA GLN A 30 -7.10 3.31 7.21
C GLN A 30 -7.58 4.55 6.42
N ARG A 31 -6.70 5.23 5.68
CA ARG A 31 -7.05 6.37 4.81
C ARG A 31 -6.62 6.14 3.37
N THR A 32 -5.52 5.43 3.20
CA THR A 32 -5.08 4.82 1.96
C THR A 32 -4.51 3.42 2.22
N ALA A 33 -4.14 2.72 1.15
CA ALA A 33 -3.54 1.42 1.19
C ALA A 33 -2.54 1.24 0.05
N ALA A 34 -1.50 0.44 0.32
CA ALA A 34 -0.47 0.09 -0.65
C ALA A 34 -0.42 -1.43 -0.85
N ILE A 35 -0.11 -1.88 -2.07
CA ILE A 35 0.15 -3.29 -2.38
C ILE A 35 1.63 -3.48 -2.66
N VAL A 36 2.23 -4.46 -1.99
CA VAL A 36 3.67 -4.75 -2.03
C VAL A 36 3.87 -6.18 -2.50
N THR A 37 4.79 -6.40 -3.43
CA THR A 37 5.21 -7.74 -3.88
C THR A 37 6.20 -8.39 -2.90
N PRO A 38 6.50 -9.70 -3.03
CA PRO A 38 7.48 -10.39 -2.18
C PRO A 38 8.89 -9.80 -2.17
N ASP A 39 9.28 -9.05 -3.22
CA ASP A 39 10.58 -8.45 -3.41
C ASP A 39 10.62 -6.95 -3.05
N ALA A 40 9.72 -6.50 -2.17
CA ALA A 40 9.60 -5.11 -1.70
C ALA A 40 9.43 -4.07 -2.81
N ARG A 41 8.57 -4.37 -3.79
CA ARG A 41 8.12 -3.40 -4.78
C ARG A 41 6.68 -3.01 -4.49
N VAL A 42 6.46 -1.71 -4.32
CA VAL A 42 5.12 -1.13 -4.15
C VAL A 42 4.54 -0.91 -5.55
N VAL A 43 3.54 -1.73 -5.90
CA VAL A 43 2.96 -1.82 -7.25
C VAL A 43 1.59 -1.14 -7.35
N TRP A 44 1.04 -0.75 -6.19
CA TRP A 44 -0.23 -0.04 -6.11
C TRP A 44 -0.22 0.90 -4.91
N LEU A 45 -0.61 2.15 -5.10
CA LEU A 45 -0.83 3.12 -4.03
C LEU A 45 -1.69 4.27 -4.56
N CYS A 46 -2.86 4.48 -3.96
CA CYS A 46 -3.72 5.63 -4.24
C CYS A 46 -3.37 6.78 -3.31
N GLU A 47 -3.25 8.01 -3.82
CA GLU A 47 -2.89 9.14 -2.97
C GLU A 47 -3.67 10.43 -3.29
N PRO A 48 -4.01 11.23 -2.27
CA PRO A 48 -3.67 11.03 -0.85
C PRO A 48 -4.75 10.22 -0.07
N ARG A 49 -5.71 9.64 -0.78
CA ARG A 49 -6.87 8.91 -0.24
C ARG A 49 -7.06 7.64 -1.05
N ILE A 50 -7.68 6.64 -0.45
CA ILE A 50 -7.92 5.34 -1.08
C ILE A 50 -8.67 5.43 -2.41
N ASP A 51 -9.59 6.39 -2.56
CA ASP A 51 -10.42 6.59 -3.75
C ASP A 51 -9.77 7.46 -4.84
N SER A 52 -8.60 8.05 -4.55
CA SER A 52 -7.92 8.97 -5.46
C SER A 52 -7.25 8.21 -6.62
N PRO A 53 -6.95 8.86 -7.77
CA PRO A 53 -6.16 8.20 -8.82
C PRO A 53 -4.85 7.63 -8.26
N PRO A 54 -4.43 6.43 -8.70
CA PRO A 54 -3.21 5.81 -8.19
C PRO A 54 -1.97 6.66 -8.52
N LEU A 55 -1.14 6.89 -7.51
CA LEU A 55 0.22 7.41 -7.70
C LEU A 55 1.12 6.31 -8.27
N LEU A 56 0.95 5.07 -7.83
CA LEU A 56 1.61 3.88 -8.33
C LEU A 56 0.52 2.91 -8.82
N ALA A 57 0.59 2.47 -10.07
CA ALA A 57 -0.47 1.69 -10.73
C ALA A 57 0.04 0.50 -11.55
N GLU A 58 1.28 0.05 -11.30
CA GLU A 58 1.91 -1.07 -12.00
C GLU A 58 1.04 -2.33 -12.02
N LEU A 59 0.29 -2.59 -10.94
CA LEU A 59 -0.60 -3.75 -10.84
C LEU A 59 -1.60 -3.85 -12.01
N LEU A 60 -2.01 -2.71 -12.60
CA LEU A 60 -2.96 -2.68 -13.72
C LEU A 60 -2.30 -2.30 -15.05
N GLY A 61 -1.35 -1.37 -15.02
CA GLY A 61 -0.77 -0.80 -16.24
C GLY A 61 0.66 -1.27 -16.55
N GLY A 62 1.20 -2.22 -15.78
CA GLY A 62 2.58 -2.70 -15.94
C GLY A 62 3.61 -1.66 -15.46
N PRO A 63 4.91 -1.93 -15.64
CA PRO A 63 5.99 -1.10 -15.08
C PRO A 63 5.90 0.40 -15.44
N ASP A 64 5.36 0.72 -16.62
CA ASP A 64 5.19 2.10 -17.10
C ASP A 64 4.08 2.87 -16.34
N ALA A 65 3.22 2.17 -15.59
CA ALA A 65 2.13 2.78 -14.84
C ALA A 65 2.50 3.16 -13.40
N GLY A 66 3.77 3.06 -13.02
CA GLY A 66 4.29 3.62 -11.78
C GLY A 66 4.50 2.58 -10.67
N PHE A 67 5.66 2.63 -10.02
CA PHE A 67 6.08 1.74 -8.95
C PHE A 67 7.12 2.38 -8.01
N PHE A 68 7.35 1.75 -6.86
CA PHE A 68 8.45 2.09 -5.95
C PHE A 68 9.14 0.82 -5.45
N SER A 69 10.35 0.51 -5.93
CA SER A 69 11.11 -0.69 -5.53
C SER A 69 12.33 -0.37 -4.69
N VAL A 70 12.65 -1.31 -3.81
CA VAL A 70 13.94 -1.39 -3.11
C VAL A 70 14.40 -2.83 -3.23
N ARG A 71 15.63 -3.03 -3.73
CA ARG A 71 16.21 -4.37 -3.87
C ARG A 71 17.71 -4.36 -3.60
N PRO A 72 18.30 -5.45 -3.11
CA PRO A 72 19.76 -5.55 -3.03
C PRO A 72 20.38 -5.45 -4.43
N LEU A 73 21.52 -4.77 -4.55
CA LEU A 73 22.31 -4.71 -5.79
C LEU A 73 23.12 -5.99 -6.01
N GLU A 74 23.54 -6.62 -4.92
CA GLU A 74 24.27 -7.87 -4.93
C GLU A 74 23.27 -9.03 -4.84
N ALA A 75 23.51 -10.10 -5.60
CA ALA A 75 22.66 -11.29 -5.54
C ALA A 75 22.71 -11.85 -4.11
N GLY A 76 21.58 -11.87 -3.41
CA GLY A 76 21.51 -12.30 -2.02
C GLY A 76 20.15 -12.89 -1.71
N GLY A 77 20.06 -14.22 -1.71
CA GLY A 77 18.91 -14.99 -1.26
C GLY A 77 17.57 -14.72 -1.96
N ASP A 78 16.62 -15.63 -1.76
CA ASP A 78 15.22 -15.32 -2.03
C ASP A 78 14.70 -14.43 -0.89
N PRO A 79 13.94 -13.35 -1.18
CA PRO A 79 13.39 -12.50 -0.13
C PRO A 79 12.41 -13.27 0.75
N ALA A 80 12.49 -13.04 2.06
CA ALA A 80 11.50 -13.47 3.03
C ALA A 80 10.71 -12.27 3.55
N GLN A 81 9.38 -12.38 3.56
CA GLN A 81 8.49 -11.30 3.96
C GLN A 81 7.62 -11.72 5.15
N ARG A 82 7.45 -10.82 6.13
CA ARG A 82 6.57 -11.01 7.29
C ARG A 82 6.01 -9.68 7.79
N TYR A 83 4.84 -9.73 8.42
CA TYR A 83 4.35 -8.59 9.18
C TYR A 83 5.05 -8.51 10.55
N VAL A 84 5.47 -7.30 10.93
CA VAL A 84 6.12 -7.02 12.20
C VAL A 84 5.06 -6.91 13.29
N GLY A 85 5.05 -7.87 14.20
CA GLY A 85 4.01 -7.99 15.21
C GLY A 85 2.63 -8.23 14.59
N HIS A 86 1.58 -8.13 15.41
CA HIS A 86 0.20 -8.21 14.95
C HIS A 86 -0.26 -6.87 14.34
N SER A 87 0.46 -6.38 13.32
CA SER A 87 0.27 -5.07 12.71
C SER A 87 0.17 -5.11 11.17
N MET A 88 0.11 -3.93 10.53
CA MET A 88 0.27 -3.72 9.09
C MET A 88 1.65 -3.15 8.70
N VAL A 89 2.64 -3.25 9.59
CA VAL A 89 4.05 -2.97 9.27
C VAL A 89 4.66 -4.22 8.66
N LEU A 90 5.28 -4.09 7.49
CA LEU A 90 5.81 -5.19 6.71
C LEU A 90 7.33 -5.17 6.72
N GLU A 91 7.97 -6.30 6.93
CA GLU A 91 9.42 -6.47 6.78
C GLU A 91 9.69 -7.42 5.63
N THR A 92 10.48 -6.97 4.66
CA THR A 92 11.06 -7.81 3.61
C THR A 92 12.56 -7.90 3.86
N SER A 93 13.10 -9.11 3.89
CA SER A 93 14.49 -9.37 4.26
C SER A 93 15.21 -10.26 3.24
N TRP A 94 16.47 -9.94 3.02
CA TRP A 94 17.47 -10.68 2.28
C TRP A 94 18.68 -10.91 3.19
N ASP A 95 19.68 -11.68 2.75
CA ASP A 95 20.85 -11.99 3.56
C ASP A 95 21.62 -10.73 4.02
N ALA A 96 21.74 -9.72 3.17
CA ALA A 96 22.56 -8.52 3.42
C ALA A 96 21.77 -7.28 3.82
N MET A 97 20.44 -7.30 3.74
CA MET A 97 19.59 -6.14 4.02
C MET A 97 18.14 -6.51 4.34
N SER A 98 17.44 -5.56 4.93
CA SER A 98 16.00 -5.60 5.19
C SER A 98 15.38 -4.25 4.87
N VAL A 99 14.08 -4.28 4.58
CA VAL A 99 13.23 -3.12 4.35
C VAL A 99 12.01 -3.27 5.23
N ILE A 100 11.76 -2.26 6.07
CA ILE A 100 10.50 -2.12 6.80
C ILE A 100 9.62 -1.11 6.06
N ASP A 101 8.49 -1.55 5.54
CA ASP A 101 7.50 -0.76 4.83
C ASP A 101 6.23 -0.59 5.68
N TYR A 102 5.73 0.64 5.83
CA TYR A 102 4.44 0.90 6.47
C TYR A 102 3.82 2.23 6.05
N LEU A 103 2.50 2.33 6.15
CA LEU A 103 1.77 3.60 6.12
C LEU A 103 1.64 4.11 7.56
N ASP A 104 2.08 5.34 7.80
CA ASP A 104 2.19 5.94 9.13
C ASP A 104 0.81 6.16 9.78
N CYS A 105 0.58 5.51 10.91
CA CYS A 105 -0.64 5.68 11.73
C CYS A 105 -0.41 6.56 12.96
N SER A 106 0.78 7.13 13.12
CA SER A 106 1.10 7.99 14.26
C SER A 106 0.37 9.32 14.21
N GLU A 107 0.47 10.11 15.29
CA GLU A 107 -0.04 11.49 15.36
C GLU A 107 -1.55 11.61 15.08
N GLY A 108 -2.32 10.54 15.24
CA GLY A 108 -3.78 10.53 15.01
C GLY A 108 -4.19 10.49 13.54
N LEU A 109 -3.22 10.31 12.62
CA LEU A 109 -3.45 10.31 11.18
C LEU A 109 -4.64 9.45 10.72
N PRO A 110 -4.87 8.22 11.22
CA PRO A 110 -5.98 7.37 10.76
C PRO A 110 -7.36 8.00 10.89
N THR A 111 -7.53 8.97 11.79
CA THR A 111 -8.81 9.66 12.05
C THR A 111 -8.90 11.03 11.37
N GLU A 112 -7.81 11.52 10.76
CA GLU A 112 -7.82 12.84 10.13
C GLU A 112 -8.63 12.84 8.80
N PRO A 113 -9.55 13.79 8.61
CA PRO A 113 -10.27 13.92 7.35
C PRO A 113 -9.40 14.51 6.22
N ALA A 114 -8.27 15.13 6.56
CA ALA A 114 -7.37 15.72 5.58
C ALA A 114 -6.66 14.61 4.80
N GLY A 115 -6.89 14.54 3.49
CA GLY A 115 -6.19 13.63 2.56
C GLY A 115 -4.69 13.87 2.53
N ARG A 116 -3.97 13.29 3.49
CA ARG A 116 -2.51 13.25 3.66
C ARG A 116 -2.05 11.81 3.80
N SER A 117 -0.80 11.50 3.53
CA SER A 117 -0.31 10.14 3.76
C SER A 117 1.21 10.14 3.81
N ARG A 118 1.73 9.09 4.44
CA ARG A 118 3.16 8.90 4.61
C ARG A 118 3.46 7.41 4.46
N LEU A 119 3.89 7.00 3.27
CA LEU A 119 4.52 5.69 3.09
C LEU A 119 5.98 5.81 3.52
N VAL A 120 6.34 5.09 4.57
CA VAL A 120 7.70 5.07 5.13
C VAL A 120 8.35 3.74 4.79
N ARG A 121 9.60 3.83 4.31
CA ARG A 121 10.45 2.67 3.98
C ARG A 121 11.79 2.83 4.68
N VAL A 122 12.13 1.90 5.56
CA VAL A 122 13.38 1.92 6.33
C VAL A 122 14.27 0.80 5.86
N LEU A 123 15.38 1.17 5.23
CA LEU A 123 16.37 0.26 4.70
C LEU A 123 17.47 0.09 5.75
N SER A 124 17.82 -1.13 6.08
CA SER A 124 18.88 -1.46 7.05
C SER A 124 19.66 -2.68 6.59
N GLY A 125 20.97 -2.72 6.81
CA GLY A 125 21.78 -3.84 6.36
C GLY A 125 23.26 -3.50 6.29
N THR A 126 24.02 -4.37 5.61
CA THR A 126 25.46 -4.20 5.39
C THR A 126 25.83 -4.13 3.90
N GLY A 127 24.87 -4.39 3.01
CA GLY A 127 25.07 -4.35 1.55
C GLY A 127 24.65 -3.03 0.91
N LYS A 128 24.64 -3.03 -0.42
CA LYS A 128 24.09 -1.94 -1.23
C LYS A 128 22.71 -2.28 -1.76
N ALA A 129 21.85 -1.27 -1.85
CA ALA A 129 20.52 -1.41 -2.43
C ALA A 129 20.32 -0.46 -3.61
N LEU A 130 19.56 -0.90 -4.60
CA LEU A 130 19.01 -0.05 -5.64
C LEU A 130 17.62 0.38 -5.20
N VAL A 131 17.37 1.68 -5.28
CA VAL A 131 16.06 2.27 -5.07
C VAL A 131 15.60 2.87 -6.38
N GLU A 132 14.41 2.49 -6.82
CA GLU A 132 13.80 3.00 -8.04
C GLU A 132 12.40 3.51 -7.72
N PHE A 133 12.08 4.71 -8.20
CA PHE A 133 10.76 5.31 -8.06
C PHE A 133 10.32 5.86 -9.41
N THR A 134 9.08 5.57 -9.76
CA THR A 134 8.43 6.17 -10.92
C THR A 134 6.95 6.33 -10.59
N PRO A 135 6.42 7.56 -10.54
CA PRO A 135 4.99 7.74 -10.39
C PRO A 135 4.29 7.44 -11.72
N SER A 136 3.04 6.98 -11.64
CA SER A 136 2.17 6.84 -12.82
C SER A 136 2.13 8.16 -13.60
N PRO A 137 2.12 8.17 -14.94
CA PRO A 137 2.06 9.41 -15.71
C PRO A 137 0.80 10.24 -15.40
N GLY A 138 -0.32 9.57 -15.07
CA GLY A 138 -1.59 10.18 -14.69
C GLY A 138 -2.20 11.12 -15.75
N PRO A 139 -3.39 11.68 -15.50
CA PRO A 139 -3.90 12.79 -16.30
C PRO A 139 -3.12 14.07 -15.95
N GLY A 140 -2.44 14.68 -16.93
CA GLY A 140 -1.85 16.02 -16.78
C GLY A 140 -0.33 16.15 -16.73
N ASN A 141 0.41 15.16 -17.26
CA ASN A 141 1.87 15.20 -17.49
C ASN A 141 2.69 15.53 -16.22
N ARG A 142 2.89 14.53 -15.36
CA ARG A 142 3.72 14.68 -14.14
C ARG A 142 5.18 14.97 -14.49
N GLN A 143 5.82 15.81 -13.68
CA GLN A 143 7.23 16.17 -13.78
C GLN A 143 7.95 15.83 -12.48
N LEU A 144 9.18 15.33 -12.61
CA LEU A 144 10.04 14.98 -11.50
C LEU A 144 11.16 16.01 -11.33
N GLU A 145 11.28 16.57 -10.14
CA GLU A 145 12.40 17.43 -9.76
C GLU A 145 13.23 16.77 -8.65
N CYS A 146 14.50 16.49 -8.93
CA CYS A 146 15.43 15.93 -7.94
C CYS A 146 16.18 17.05 -7.21
N SER A 147 16.37 16.87 -5.91
CA SER A 147 17.13 17.78 -5.03
C SER A 147 17.86 16.98 -3.95
N ALA A 148 18.73 17.65 -3.19
CA ALA A 148 19.39 17.05 -2.02
C ALA A 148 18.42 16.59 -0.91
N SER A 149 17.16 17.06 -0.95
CA SER A 149 16.11 16.64 0.00
C SER A 149 15.31 15.43 -0.47
N GLY A 150 15.50 15.00 -1.72
CA GLY A 150 14.76 13.94 -2.40
C GLY A 150 14.07 14.43 -3.68
N ILE A 151 12.94 13.82 -4.02
CA ILE A 151 12.22 14.05 -5.27
C ILE A 151 10.89 14.74 -5.01
N GLU A 152 10.60 15.79 -5.78
CA GLU A 152 9.28 16.43 -5.83
C GLU A 152 8.56 16.02 -7.11
N VAL A 153 7.33 15.55 -6.97
CA VAL A 153 6.44 15.21 -8.09
C VAL A 153 5.46 16.38 -8.27
N ARG A 154 5.59 17.07 -9.40
CA ARG A 154 4.72 18.18 -9.79
C ARG A 154 3.78 17.75 -10.92
N GLY A 155 2.63 18.42 -11.03
CA GLY A 155 1.69 18.21 -12.13
C GLY A 155 0.70 17.06 -11.93
N GLY A 156 -0.23 16.96 -12.88
CA GLY A 156 -1.46 16.18 -12.76
C GLY A 156 -2.45 16.71 -11.73
N ASP A 157 -3.64 16.11 -11.66
CA ASP A 157 -4.65 16.40 -10.62
C ASP A 157 -4.20 15.99 -9.21
N THR A 158 -3.00 15.43 -9.09
CA THR A 158 -2.36 15.07 -7.83
C THR A 158 -1.91 16.30 -7.05
N ARG A 159 -2.39 16.42 -5.81
CA ARG A 159 -1.79 17.30 -4.79
C ARG A 159 -0.31 16.92 -4.62
N LEU A 160 0.55 17.90 -4.35
CA LEU A 160 2.01 17.75 -4.18
C LEU A 160 2.38 16.43 -3.49
N ALA A 161 3.14 15.59 -4.19
CA ALA A 161 3.78 14.39 -3.65
C ALA A 161 5.29 14.60 -3.58
N ARG A 162 5.92 14.16 -2.50
CA ARG A 162 7.36 14.33 -2.26
C ARG A 162 7.93 13.05 -1.70
N LEU A 163 8.92 12.48 -2.37
CA LEU A 163 9.77 11.44 -1.81
C LEU A 163 10.92 12.12 -1.06
N ARG A 164 10.83 12.21 0.26
CA ARG A 164 11.87 12.74 1.13
C ARG A 164 12.95 11.67 1.34
N SER A 165 14.18 12.02 1.02
CA SER A 165 15.35 11.13 1.11
C SER A 165 16.62 11.99 1.24
N PRO A 166 16.82 12.65 2.40
CA PRO A 166 17.87 13.64 2.55
C PRO A 166 19.27 13.04 2.35
N GLY A 167 20.09 13.69 1.52
CA GLY A 167 21.46 13.27 1.25
C GLY A 167 21.62 12.16 0.21
N LEU A 168 20.53 11.71 -0.43
CA LEU A 168 20.62 10.78 -1.55
C LEU A 168 20.66 11.53 -2.89
N ASP A 169 21.58 11.11 -3.76
CA ASP A 169 21.71 11.63 -5.11
C ASP A 169 20.89 10.77 -6.09
N TRP A 170 19.87 11.38 -6.70
CA TRP A 170 18.98 10.72 -7.64
C TRP A 170 19.38 11.00 -9.08
N ARG A 171 19.25 10.00 -9.94
CA ARG A 171 19.43 10.10 -11.39
C ARG A 171 18.09 9.85 -12.07
N ILE A 172 17.67 10.78 -12.93
CA ILE A 172 16.52 10.60 -13.80
C ILE A 172 16.98 9.87 -15.06
N GLU A 173 16.33 8.76 -15.37
CA GLU A 173 16.49 8.01 -16.60
C GLU A 173 15.15 7.99 -17.33
N SER A 174 15.07 8.71 -18.45
CA SER A 174 13.87 8.77 -19.28
C SER A 174 13.80 7.58 -20.22
N HIS A 175 12.72 6.81 -20.16
CA HIS A 175 12.44 5.71 -21.09
C HIS A 175 11.10 5.95 -21.78
N ARG A 176 11.11 6.14 -23.11
CA ARG A 176 9.89 6.27 -23.94
C ARG A 176 8.88 7.35 -23.51
N GLY A 177 9.28 8.32 -22.69
CA GLY A 177 8.42 9.39 -22.21
C GLY A 177 8.07 9.29 -20.72
N ASP A 178 8.43 8.18 -20.07
CA ASP A 178 8.27 7.99 -18.63
C ASP A 178 9.63 8.13 -17.93
N ASP A 179 9.66 8.94 -16.87
CA ASP A 179 10.86 9.16 -16.07
C ASP A 179 10.91 8.13 -14.92
N ILE A 180 12.02 7.42 -14.85
CA ILE A 180 12.36 6.59 -13.69
C ILE A 180 13.51 7.25 -12.96
N VAL A 181 13.35 7.50 -11.67
CA VAL A 181 14.42 8.00 -10.81
C VAL A 181 15.06 6.86 -10.03
N ARG A 182 16.40 6.80 -10.10
CA ARG A 182 17.21 5.74 -9.49
C ARG A 182 18.25 6.33 -8.56
N THR A 183 18.52 5.63 -7.46
CA THR A 183 19.68 5.88 -6.60
C THR A 183 20.20 4.58 -6.02
N GLU A 184 21.51 4.53 -5.79
CA GLU A 184 22.16 3.43 -5.09
C GLU A 184 22.47 3.89 -3.67
N VAL A 185 22.12 3.07 -2.67
CA VAL A 185 22.37 3.36 -1.26
C VAL A 185 23.31 2.34 -0.66
N ASP A 186 24.28 2.83 0.12
CA ASP A 186 25.22 1.99 0.88
C ASP A 186 24.77 1.90 2.34
N LEU A 187 24.16 0.77 2.71
CA LEU A 187 23.59 0.56 4.03
C LEU A 187 24.66 0.28 5.10
N SER A 188 25.91 0.03 4.70
CA SER A 188 27.01 -0.13 5.65
C SER A 188 27.31 1.17 6.43
N THR A 189 26.87 2.31 5.90
CA THR A 189 27.02 3.64 6.53
C THR A 189 25.92 3.97 7.53
N GLY A 190 24.85 3.18 7.58
CA GLY A 190 23.70 3.38 8.45
C GLY A 190 22.37 3.08 7.75
N ALA A 191 21.29 3.07 8.53
CA ALA A 191 19.95 2.91 8.00
C ALA A 191 19.53 4.14 7.17
N VAL A 192 18.78 3.90 6.10
CA VAL A 192 18.22 4.93 5.22
C VAL A 192 16.72 4.94 5.37
N VAL A 193 16.14 6.12 5.60
CA VAL A 193 14.69 6.30 5.68
C VAL A 193 14.23 7.05 4.43
N LEU A 194 13.29 6.44 3.71
CA LEU A 194 12.60 7.01 2.56
C LEU A 194 11.15 7.28 2.95
N GLU A 195 10.65 8.49 2.68
CA GLU A 195 9.27 8.85 3.02
C GLU A 195 8.57 9.44 1.80
N LEU A 196 7.58 8.74 1.27
CA LEU A 196 6.69 9.27 0.25
C LEU A 196 5.52 9.98 0.94
N LEU A 197 5.54 11.30 0.87
CA LEU A 197 4.61 12.22 1.52
C LEU A 197 3.64 12.76 0.48
N CYS A 198 2.34 12.57 0.68
CA CYS A 198 1.33 13.14 -0.21
C CYS A 198 0.35 14.03 0.57
N GLY A 199 -0.09 15.13 -0.05
CA GLY A 199 -1.02 16.08 0.55
C GLY A 199 -0.34 17.23 1.32
N THR A 200 -1.11 18.28 1.59
CA THR A 200 -0.58 19.52 2.18
C THR A 200 -0.22 19.33 3.66
N GLY A 201 1.02 19.66 4.05
CA GLY A 201 1.49 19.55 5.44
C GLY A 201 1.97 18.15 5.86
N ALA A 202 2.00 17.17 4.94
CA ALA A 202 2.43 15.79 5.25
C ALA A 202 3.88 15.69 5.77
N GLY A 203 4.73 16.71 5.54
CA GLY A 203 6.13 16.74 5.95
C GLY A 203 6.46 17.45 7.26
N GLU A 204 5.47 17.95 7.99
CA GLU A 204 5.66 18.51 9.33
C GLU A 204 5.28 17.44 10.36
N TYR A 205 6.26 16.91 11.09
CA TYR A 205 6.04 15.94 12.16
C TYR A 205 7.05 16.17 13.28
N ALA A 206 6.61 15.96 14.52
CA ALA A 206 7.42 16.22 15.71
C ALA A 206 8.23 15.00 16.15
N SER A 207 7.76 13.80 15.78
CA SER A 207 8.31 12.52 16.23
C SER A 207 9.33 11.95 15.25
N SER A 208 10.34 11.24 15.75
CA SER A 208 11.31 10.52 14.94
C SER A 208 10.68 9.32 14.21
N GLU A 209 11.33 8.79 13.16
CA GLU A 209 10.86 7.58 12.48
C GLU A 209 10.64 6.40 13.45
N PRO A 210 11.58 6.04 14.34
CA PRO A 210 11.37 4.89 15.23
C PRO A 210 10.18 5.05 16.18
N GLU A 211 9.90 6.28 16.64
CA GLU A 211 8.73 6.60 17.46
C GLU A 211 7.44 6.43 16.65
N ARG A 212 7.39 6.94 15.41
CA ARG A 212 6.22 6.81 14.52
C ARG A 212 5.97 5.36 14.12
N ARG A 213 7.03 4.59 13.84
CA ARG A 213 6.92 3.15 13.59
C ARG A 213 6.36 2.40 14.79
N SER A 214 6.85 2.72 15.99
CA SER A 214 6.35 2.11 17.23
C SER A 214 4.88 2.47 17.49
N ALA A 215 4.51 3.73 17.29
CA ALA A 215 3.13 4.19 17.39
C ALA A 215 2.21 3.52 16.35
N THR A 216 2.71 3.28 15.14
CA THR A 216 1.98 2.55 14.10
C THR A 216 1.75 1.09 14.49
N ILE A 217 2.78 0.41 15.00
CA ILE A 217 2.64 -0.97 15.50
C ILE A 217 1.61 -1.01 16.64
N GLU A 218 1.68 -0.05 17.57
CA GLU A 218 0.77 0.02 18.72
C GLU A 218 -0.67 0.36 18.30
N HIS A 219 -0.87 1.20 17.27
CA HIS A 219 -2.20 1.47 16.72
C HIS A 219 -2.91 0.17 16.31
N TRP A 220 -2.21 -0.69 15.56
CA TRP A 220 -2.77 -1.96 15.11
C TRP A 220 -2.87 -3.00 16.23
N ARG A 221 -1.83 -3.11 17.07
CA ARG A 221 -1.79 -4.08 18.16
C ARG A 221 -2.82 -3.77 19.24
N GLY A 222 -2.95 -2.51 19.64
CA GLY A 222 -3.90 -2.08 20.66
C GLY A 222 -5.35 -2.37 20.26
N TRP A 223 -5.68 -2.20 18.97
CA TRP A 223 -6.97 -2.65 18.44
C TRP A 223 -7.12 -4.18 18.49
N MET A 224 -6.09 -4.91 18.04
CA MET A 224 -6.10 -6.37 17.99
C MET A 224 -6.22 -7.02 19.38
N ASP A 225 -5.62 -6.42 20.41
CA ASP A 225 -5.66 -6.92 21.78
C ASP A 225 -7.06 -6.82 22.41
N GLY A 226 -7.96 -6.05 21.82
CA GLY A 226 -9.37 -5.97 22.22
C GLY A 226 -10.27 -7.05 21.63
N LEU A 227 -9.77 -7.93 20.76
CA LEU A 227 -10.58 -8.92 20.05
C LEU A 227 -10.73 -10.26 20.80
N ASP A 228 -11.93 -10.84 20.71
CA ASP A 228 -12.26 -12.19 21.15
C ASP A 228 -11.88 -13.21 20.07
N LEU A 229 -10.61 -13.61 20.02
CA LEU A 229 -10.13 -14.56 19.03
C LEU A 229 -10.45 -16.02 19.41
N PRO A 230 -10.89 -16.85 18.44
CA PRO A 230 -11.16 -18.26 18.71
C PRO A 230 -9.85 -19.05 18.95
N PRO A 231 -9.90 -20.16 19.71
CA PRO A 231 -8.73 -21.00 19.96
C PRO A 231 -8.32 -21.84 18.74
N LEU A 232 -9.22 -22.02 17.78
CA LEU A 232 -8.93 -22.74 16.53
C LEU A 232 -8.50 -21.74 15.46
N GLN A 233 -7.36 -22.00 14.82
CA GLN A 233 -6.82 -21.16 13.74
C GLN A 233 -6.64 -19.67 14.14
N THR A 234 -6.26 -19.43 15.40
CA THR A 234 -6.16 -18.09 15.99
C THR A 234 -5.37 -17.11 15.12
N ASP A 235 -4.21 -17.53 14.59
CA ASP A 235 -3.36 -16.65 13.78
C ASP A 235 -3.96 -16.32 12.41
N LEU A 236 -4.68 -17.27 11.79
CA LEU A 236 -5.40 -17.01 10.55
C LEU A 236 -6.54 -16.01 10.78
N VAL A 237 -7.35 -16.23 11.82
CA VAL A 237 -8.46 -15.32 12.17
C VAL A 237 -7.92 -13.93 12.53
N ARG A 238 -6.84 -13.87 13.30
CA ARG A 238 -6.13 -12.63 13.64
C ARG A 238 -5.70 -11.88 12.38
N ARG A 239 -5.09 -12.57 11.41
CA ARG A 239 -4.63 -11.93 10.20
C ARG A 239 -5.80 -11.42 9.35
N SER A 240 -6.85 -12.24 9.19
CA SER A 240 -8.07 -11.85 8.48
C SER A 240 -8.75 -10.64 9.13
N ALA A 241 -8.84 -10.60 10.46
CA ALA A 241 -9.41 -9.46 11.19
C ALA A 241 -8.64 -8.17 10.93
N LEU A 242 -7.30 -8.21 10.96
CA LEU A 242 -6.48 -7.06 10.61
C LEU A 242 -6.70 -6.61 9.16
N VAL A 243 -6.82 -7.54 8.21
CA VAL A 243 -7.13 -7.19 6.81
C VAL A 243 -8.48 -6.49 6.71
N LEU A 244 -9.53 -7.00 7.39
CA LEU A 244 -10.84 -6.33 7.41
C LEU A 244 -10.77 -4.94 8.04
N LYS A 245 -10.03 -4.78 9.15
CA LYS A 245 -9.81 -3.46 9.78
C LYS A 245 -9.06 -2.50 8.87
N ALA A 246 -8.10 -3.00 8.10
CA ALA A 246 -7.38 -2.20 7.11
C ALA A 246 -8.24 -1.68 5.94
N LEU A 247 -9.42 -2.28 5.73
CA LEU A 247 -10.42 -1.82 4.76
C LEU A 247 -11.46 -0.87 5.38
N CYS A 248 -11.44 -0.69 6.70
CA CYS A 248 -12.29 0.30 7.37
C CYS A 248 -11.64 1.68 7.19
N HIS A 249 -12.35 2.58 6.51
CA HIS A 249 -11.89 3.94 6.28
C HIS A 249 -12.08 4.77 7.55
N GLY A 250 -10.99 5.00 8.27
CA GLY A 250 -10.98 5.59 9.61
C GLY A 250 -11.72 6.94 9.72
N PRO A 251 -11.56 7.89 8.79
CA PRO A 251 -12.22 9.20 8.91
C PRO A 251 -13.73 9.19 8.76
N THR A 252 -14.30 8.19 8.06
CA THR A 252 -15.73 8.20 7.72
C THR A 252 -16.50 7.00 8.21
N GLY A 253 -15.85 5.88 8.51
CA GLY A 253 -16.50 4.62 8.91
C GLY A 253 -16.90 3.71 7.74
N ALA A 254 -16.74 4.16 6.50
CA ALA A 254 -17.03 3.34 5.33
C ALA A 254 -16.10 2.11 5.29
N ILE A 255 -16.60 0.95 4.88
CA ILE A 255 -15.77 -0.26 4.70
C ILE A 255 -15.67 -0.54 3.19
N ILE A 256 -14.46 -0.40 2.63
CA ILE A 256 -14.24 -0.64 1.21
C ILE A 256 -14.21 -2.15 0.91
N ALA A 257 -14.51 -2.54 -0.33
CA ALA A 257 -14.46 -3.96 -0.71
C ALA A 257 -13.04 -4.48 -0.92
N ALA A 258 -12.15 -3.68 -1.51
CA ALA A 258 -10.72 -3.96 -1.69
C ALA A 258 -9.95 -2.66 -1.94
N PRO A 259 -8.63 -2.61 -1.69
CA PRO A 259 -7.83 -1.40 -1.86
C PRO A 259 -7.45 -1.10 -3.32
N THR A 260 -8.01 -1.83 -4.29
CA THR A 260 -7.69 -1.75 -5.73
C THR A 260 -8.95 -1.55 -6.56
N THR A 261 -8.81 -1.07 -7.79
CA THR A 261 -9.90 -0.98 -8.77
C THR A 261 -9.61 -1.87 -9.98
N SER A 262 -10.63 -2.18 -10.77
CA SER A 262 -10.50 -2.75 -12.12
C SER A 262 -9.81 -4.11 -12.26
N LEU A 263 -9.49 -4.79 -11.15
CA LEU A 263 -9.08 -6.19 -11.18
C LEU A 263 -10.31 -7.07 -11.43
N PRO A 264 -10.29 -7.93 -12.47
CA PRO A 264 -11.42 -8.76 -12.79
C PRO A 264 -11.55 -9.91 -11.79
N GLN A 265 -12.79 -10.30 -11.47
CA GLN A 265 -13.06 -11.46 -10.58
C GLN A 265 -12.48 -12.77 -11.13
N ASP A 266 -12.47 -12.90 -12.46
CA ASP A 266 -11.93 -14.03 -13.19
C ASP A 266 -11.00 -13.50 -14.30
N LEU A 267 -9.91 -14.22 -14.60
CA LEU A 267 -9.00 -13.83 -15.68
C LEU A 267 -9.76 -13.72 -17.02
N GLY A 268 -9.71 -12.53 -17.63
CA GLY A 268 -10.43 -12.22 -18.88
C GLY A 268 -11.93 -11.91 -18.72
N GLY A 269 -12.45 -11.87 -17.48
CA GLY A 269 -13.83 -11.52 -17.19
C GLY A 269 -14.13 -10.02 -17.29
N SER A 270 -15.42 -9.67 -17.41
CA SER A 270 -15.89 -8.27 -17.52
C SER A 270 -16.21 -7.59 -16.18
N ARG A 271 -16.07 -8.30 -15.05
CA ARG A 271 -16.39 -7.78 -13.72
C ARG A 271 -15.19 -7.10 -13.08
N ASN A 272 -14.84 -5.92 -13.59
CA ASN A 272 -13.68 -5.11 -13.22
C ASN A 272 -14.09 -3.80 -12.52
N TRP A 273 -14.90 -3.90 -11.47
CA TRP A 273 -15.43 -2.75 -10.74
C TRP A 273 -14.36 -1.99 -9.95
N ASP A 274 -14.71 -0.79 -9.48
CA ASP A 274 -13.95 -0.12 -8.44
C ASP A 274 -14.31 -0.69 -7.06
N TYR A 275 -13.41 -1.51 -6.52
CA TYR A 275 -13.60 -2.14 -5.22
C TYR A 275 -13.17 -1.23 -4.06
N ARG A 276 -12.59 -0.05 -4.35
CA ARG A 276 -12.22 0.96 -3.33
C ARG A 276 -13.44 1.67 -2.75
N TYR A 277 -14.62 1.38 -3.28
CA TYR A 277 -15.89 1.91 -2.84
C TYR A 277 -16.51 0.98 -1.80
N CYS A 278 -17.41 1.53 -0.98
CA CYS A 278 -18.14 0.79 0.05
C CYS A 278 -19.37 0.11 -0.56
N TRP A 279 -19.21 -1.15 -0.96
CA TRP A 279 -20.32 -1.98 -1.42
C TRP A 279 -21.11 -2.49 -0.22
N MET A 280 -22.36 -2.04 -0.03
CA MET A 280 -23.17 -2.31 1.17
C MET A 280 -23.19 -3.79 1.59
N ARG A 281 -23.30 -4.72 0.63
CA ARG A 281 -23.28 -6.16 0.90
C ARG A 281 -21.95 -6.56 1.53
N ASP A 282 -20.84 -6.24 0.88
CA ASP A 282 -19.48 -6.62 1.28
C ASP A 282 -19.12 -5.95 2.63
N ALA A 283 -19.44 -4.66 2.79
CA ALA A 283 -19.28 -3.92 4.04
C ALA A 283 -20.07 -4.55 5.19
N SER A 284 -21.34 -4.95 4.97
CA SER A 284 -22.16 -5.61 6.00
C SER A 284 -21.57 -6.96 6.43
N MET A 285 -20.95 -7.71 5.52
CA MET A 285 -20.31 -8.99 5.83
C MET A 285 -19.02 -8.79 6.63
N ALA A 286 -18.21 -7.79 6.26
CA ALA A 286 -17.01 -7.41 7.01
C ALA A 286 -17.35 -6.94 8.44
N ALA A 287 -18.32 -6.03 8.57
CA ALA A 287 -18.79 -5.55 9.87
C ALA A 287 -19.32 -6.70 10.75
N ALA A 288 -20.14 -7.61 10.18
CA ALA A 288 -20.64 -8.77 10.91
C ALA A 288 -19.53 -9.72 11.37
N ALA A 289 -18.45 -9.87 10.59
CA ALA A 289 -17.30 -10.67 10.99
C ALA A 289 -16.53 -10.02 12.14
N LEU A 290 -16.32 -8.70 12.09
CA LEU A 290 -15.65 -7.93 13.16
C LEU A 290 -16.46 -7.93 14.47
N VAL A 291 -17.78 -7.78 14.39
CA VAL A 291 -18.68 -7.86 15.56
C VAL A 291 -18.61 -9.23 16.24
N ARG A 292 -18.48 -10.33 15.48
CA ARG A 292 -18.30 -11.69 16.03
C ARG A 292 -16.99 -11.85 16.81
N LEU A 293 -16.01 -10.97 16.58
CA LEU A 293 -14.74 -10.92 17.28
C LEU A 293 -14.73 -9.85 18.39
N GLY A 294 -15.87 -9.25 18.74
CA GLY A 294 -15.97 -8.24 19.79
C GLY A 294 -15.71 -6.80 19.33
N SER A 295 -15.38 -6.58 18.05
CA SER A 295 -15.14 -5.24 17.49
C SER A 295 -16.44 -4.62 17.01
N ILE A 296 -17.10 -3.85 17.87
CA ILE A 296 -18.42 -3.24 17.59
C ILE A 296 -18.29 -1.87 16.95
N ASP A 297 -17.21 -1.13 17.26
CA ASP A 297 -17.03 0.26 16.85
C ASP A 297 -17.05 0.42 15.33
N GLU A 298 -16.39 -0.46 14.56
CA GLU A 298 -16.38 -0.39 13.10
C GLU A 298 -17.77 -0.58 12.48
N ALA A 299 -18.63 -1.38 13.11
CA ALA A 299 -20.00 -1.57 12.65
C ALA A 299 -20.88 -0.34 12.95
N MET A 300 -20.64 0.31 14.09
CA MET A 300 -21.30 1.57 14.45
C MET A 300 -20.86 2.72 13.56
N ASP A 301 -19.56 2.83 13.28
CA ASP A 301 -19.00 3.82 12.35
C ASP A 301 -19.57 3.67 10.93
N LEU A 302 -19.72 2.42 10.46
CA LEU A 302 -20.37 2.12 9.18
C LEU A 302 -21.85 2.55 9.19
N LEU A 303 -22.58 2.30 10.27
CA LEU A 303 -23.96 2.73 10.40
C LEU A 303 -24.09 4.25 10.39
N ASP A 304 -23.26 4.95 11.14
CA ASP A 304 -23.22 6.41 11.18
C ASP A 304 -22.90 7.01 9.80
N TRP A 305 -21.98 6.38 9.06
CA TRP A 305 -21.70 6.73 7.68
C TRP A 305 -22.93 6.57 6.77
N LEU A 306 -23.63 5.43 6.84
CA LEU A 306 -24.83 5.17 6.05
C LEU A 306 -25.95 6.18 6.36
N LEU A 307 -26.16 6.51 7.64
CA LEU A 307 -27.16 7.51 8.04
C LEU A 307 -26.82 8.89 7.46
N ARG A 308 -25.55 9.29 7.52
CA ARG A 308 -25.08 10.55 6.89
C ARG A 308 -25.32 10.58 5.37
N LEU A 309 -25.24 9.45 4.67
CA LEU A 309 -25.54 9.38 3.24
C LEU A 309 -27.03 9.52 2.94
N ILE A 310 -27.88 8.86 3.75
CA ILE A 310 -29.34 8.94 3.61
C ILE A 310 -29.81 10.39 3.83
N ASP A 311 -29.28 11.05 4.87
CA ASP A 311 -29.59 12.46 5.16
C ASP A 311 -29.19 13.42 4.02
N ARG A 312 -28.23 13.03 3.17
CA ARG A 312 -27.75 13.80 2.01
C ARG A 312 -28.47 13.52 0.69
N GLY A 313 -29.48 12.65 0.67
CA GLY A 313 -30.35 12.45 -0.51
C GLY A 313 -30.08 11.20 -1.37
N GLY A 314 -29.15 10.32 -0.96
CA GLY A 314 -29.16 8.87 -1.23
C GLY A 314 -29.32 8.30 -2.66
N ALA A 315 -29.03 9.01 -3.76
CA ALA A 315 -29.41 8.53 -5.11
C ALA A 315 -28.31 8.30 -6.17
N GLU A 316 -27.07 8.76 -5.99
CA GLU A 316 -25.98 8.56 -6.99
C GLU A 316 -24.91 7.56 -6.51
N LEU A 317 -24.37 6.74 -7.43
CA LEU A 317 -23.31 5.75 -7.14
C LEU A 317 -22.01 6.38 -6.61
N ASP A 318 -21.79 7.66 -6.91
CA ASP A 318 -20.69 8.48 -6.34
C ASP A 318 -20.80 8.58 -4.80
N HIS A 319 -21.96 8.30 -4.21
CA HIS A 319 -22.15 8.27 -2.75
C HIS A 319 -21.54 7.05 -2.05
N LEU A 320 -21.10 6.02 -2.79
CA LEU A 320 -20.44 4.85 -2.18
C LEU A 320 -18.91 5.01 -2.13
N ALA A 321 -18.36 6.10 -2.66
CA ALA A 321 -16.99 6.46 -2.33
C ALA A 321 -16.89 6.63 -0.80
N PRO A 322 -15.78 6.23 -0.17
CA PRO A 322 -15.64 6.35 1.28
C PRO A 322 -15.69 7.80 1.76
N ILE A 323 -15.66 8.81 0.87
CA ILE A 323 -15.56 10.24 1.18
C ILE A 323 -16.55 11.06 0.36
#